data_AF-A0A7J8H0A4-F1
#
_entry.id   AF-A0A7J8H0A4-F1
#
_cell.length_a   1.000
_cell.length_b   1.000
_cell.length_c   1.000
_cell.angle_alpha   90.00
_cell.angle_beta   90.00
_cell.angle_gamma   90.00
#
_symmetry.space_group_name_H-M   'P 1'
#
loop_
_entity.id
_entity.type
_entity.pdbx_description
1 polymer ?
#
loop_
_entity_poly.entity_id
_entity_poly.type
_entity_poly.pdbx_seq_one_letter_code
_entity_poly.pdbx_strand_id
1 'polypeptide(L)'
;MLPSLVMPLAALLSLRLGSRAHATELLSPPSVWFEAEFFHHILHWTPIPNQSERTYYEVELLRYGRESWKSIPSCNQTLLLSCDLTMATLDLYHSFGYRAKVRAVDGSQHSNWTIASTRFSKDDGAFPFLGLEHGFGVPSNQNL
;
A
#
# COMPACT_ATOMS: atom_id res chain seq x y z
N MET A 1 71.54 7.55 -11.54
CA MET A 1 71.13 6.24 -11.01
C MET A 1 70.19 6.46 -9.83
N LEU A 2 68.88 6.42 -10.07
CA LEU A 2 67.84 5.66 -9.35
C LEU A 2 66.47 6.32 -9.60
N PRO A 3 65.50 5.62 -10.20
CA PRO A 3 64.14 6.12 -10.42
C PRO A 3 63.30 5.84 -9.18
N SER A 4 62.33 6.70 -8.85
CA SER A 4 61.35 6.35 -7.82
C SER A 4 60.01 7.05 -8.03
N LEU A 5 59.17 6.37 -8.82
CA LEU A 5 57.77 6.06 -8.49
C LEU A 5 56.99 7.19 -7.79
N VAL A 6 56.58 8.19 -8.57
CA VAL A 6 55.47 9.06 -8.19
C VAL A 6 54.35 8.82 -9.17
N MET A 7 53.48 7.87 -8.85
CA MET A 7 52.04 7.85 -9.10
C MET A 7 51.47 6.56 -8.48
N PRO A 8 50.24 6.52 -7.93
CA PRO A 8 49.32 7.62 -7.62
C PRO A 8 48.54 7.40 -6.31
N LEU A 9 48.65 8.30 -5.32
CA LEU A 9 47.71 8.33 -4.19
C LEU A 9 46.24 8.55 -4.65
N ALA A 10 46.06 9.05 -5.87
CA ALA A 10 44.75 9.25 -6.49
C ALA A 10 43.99 7.93 -6.79
N ALA A 11 44.68 6.81 -7.03
CA ALA A 11 44.00 5.55 -7.36
C ALA A 11 43.34 4.88 -6.13
N LEU A 12 43.82 5.19 -4.90
CA LEU A 12 43.24 4.65 -3.66
C LEU A 12 41.94 5.38 -3.26
N LEU A 13 41.74 6.60 -3.73
CA LEU A 13 40.49 7.36 -3.52
C LEU A 13 39.38 6.90 -4.48
N SER A 14 39.73 6.39 -5.66
CA SER A 14 38.77 5.86 -6.64
C SER A 14 38.09 4.56 -6.19
N LEU A 15 38.75 3.75 -5.34
CA LEU A 15 38.20 2.50 -4.83
C LEU A 15 37.15 2.67 -3.71
N ARG A 16 36.90 3.91 -3.24
CA ARG A 16 35.90 4.20 -2.21
C ARG A 16 34.50 4.50 -2.77
N LEU A 17 34.33 4.59 -4.09
CA LEU A 17 33.01 4.57 -4.71
C LEU A 17 32.50 3.13 -4.65
N GLY A 18 32.02 2.78 -3.46
CA GLY A 18 31.47 1.49 -3.10
C GLY A 18 30.54 1.00 -4.19
N SER A 19 30.71 -0.29 -4.51
CA SER A 19 29.72 -1.11 -5.18
C SER A 19 28.34 -0.64 -4.72
N ARG A 20 27.60 0.00 -5.63
CA ARG A 20 26.16 0.16 -5.49
C ARG A 20 25.64 -1.26 -5.59
N ALA A 21 25.63 -1.95 -4.45
CA ALA A 21 24.84 -3.14 -4.29
C ALA A 21 23.47 -2.74 -4.83
N HIS A 22 23.04 -3.38 -5.91
CA HIS A 22 21.65 -3.38 -6.29
C HIS A 22 20.95 -4.04 -5.10
N ALA A 23 20.61 -3.24 -4.09
CA ALA A 23 19.67 -3.64 -3.08
C ALA A 23 18.41 -3.96 -3.87
N THR A 24 18.03 -5.24 -3.88
CA THR A 24 16.74 -5.67 -4.41
C THR A 24 15.69 -4.87 -3.67
N GLU A 25 15.18 -3.83 -4.32
CA GLU A 25 14.20 -2.92 -3.73
C GLU A 25 12.97 -3.75 -3.35
N LEU A 26 12.52 -3.60 -2.11
CA LEU A 26 11.34 -4.31 -1.63
C LEU A 26 10.14 -3.85 -2.46
N LEU A 27 9.42 -4.80 -3.04
CA LEU A 27 8.27 -4.50 -3.88
C LEU A 27 7.14 -3.93 -3.04
N SER A 28 6.40 -2.98 -3.61
CA SER A 28 5.24 -2.39 -2.95
C SER A 28 3.99 -3.26 -3.17
N PRO A 29 3.00 -3.20 -2.27
CA PRO A 29 1.73 -3.89 -2.47
C PRO A 29 1.13 -3.53 -3.84
N PRO A 30 0.76 -4.49 -4.70
CA PRO A 30 0.29 -4.18 -6.05
C PRO A 30 -1.01 -3.36 -6.08
N SER A 31 -1.92 -3.65 -5.16
CA SER A 31 -3.25 -3.04 -5.09
C SER A 31 -3.62 -2.74 -3.65
N VAL A 32 -4.22 -1.58 -3.42
CA VAL A 32 -4.77 -1.15 -2.13
C VAL A 32 -6.16 -0.58 -2.38
N TRP A 33 -7.16 -1.02 -1.63
CA TRP A 33 -8.55 -0.56 -1.80
C TRP A 33 -9.28 -0.55 -0.46
N PHE A 34 -10.35 0.23 -0.41
CA PHE A 34 -11.27 0.26 0.72
C PHE A 34 -12.43 -0.69 0.48
N GLU A 35 -12.84 -1.36 1.53
CA GLU A 35 -14.07 -2.12 1.62
C GLU A 35 -14.82 -1.58 2.83
N ALA A 36 -16.04 -1.09 2.61
CA ALA A 36 -16.83 -0.47 3.65
C ALA A 36 -18.25 -1.04 3.66
N GLU A 37 -18.65 -1.51 4.82
CA GLU A 37 -20.03 -1.83 5.17
C GLU A 37 -20.42 -0.92 6.34
N PHE A 38 -21.70 -0.58 6.52
CA PHE A 38 -22.22 0.32 7.58
C PHE A 38 -21.30 0.51 8.82
N PHE A 39 -20.57 1.64 8.86
CA PHE A 39 -19.63 2.02 9.92
C PHE A 39 -18.43 1.09 10.17
N HIS A 40 -18.18 0.10 9.32
CA HIS A 40 -16.98 -0.73 9.29
C HIS A 40 -16.16 -0.38 8.06
N HIS A 41 -15.01 0.26 8.27
CA HIS A 41 -14.17 0.78 7.20
C HIS A 41 -12.84 0.01 7.19
N ILE A 42 -12.73 -0.95 6.28
CA ILE A 42 -11.58 -1.85 6.21
C ILE A 42 -10.74 -1.52 4.98
N LEU A 43 -9.44 -1.34 5.18
CA LEU A 43 -8.47 -1.21 4.10
C LEU A 43 -7.90 -2.59 3.79
N HIS A 44 -7.92 -2.97 2.52
CA HIS A 44 -7.34 -4.21 2.03
C HIS A 44 -6.20 -3.93 1.05
N TRP A 45 -5.24 -4.86 0.99
CA TRP A 45 -4.18 -4.82 0.00
C TRP A 45 -3.74 -6.21 -0.43
N THR A 46 -3.16 -6.30 -1.63
CA THR A 46 -2.56 -7.55 -2.11
C THR A 46 -1.17 -7.75 -1.52
N PRO A 47 -0.80 -9.00 -1.21
CA PRO A 47 0.53 -9.32 -0.69
C PRO A 47 1.59 -9.04 -1.75
N ILE A 48 2.80 -8.71 -1.28
CA ILE A 48 3.95 -8.59 -2.19
C ILE A 48 4.41 -9.98 -2.67
N PRO A 49 4.89 -10.11 -3.91
CA PRO A 49 5.45 -11.37 -4.37
C PRO A 49 6.74 -11.67 -3.60
N ASN A 50 6.95 -12.95 -3.24
CA ASN A 50 8.04 -13.41 -2.38
C ASN A 50 8.03 -12.81 -0.96
N GLN A 51 6.83 -12.61 -0.39
CA GLN A 51 6.69 -12.18 1.00
C GLN A 51 7.40 -13.16 1.95
N SER A 52 8.27 -12.64 2.82
CA SER A 52 8.88 -13.40 3.90
C SER A 52 7.97 -13.42 5.13
N GLU A 53 8.11 -14.41 6.02
CA GLU A 53 7.31 -14.49 7.26
C GLU A 53 7.50 -13.27 8.19
N ARG A 54 8.60 -12.54 8.01
CA ARG A 54 8.94 -11.33 8.79
C ARG A 54 8.49 -10.03 8.11
N THR A 55 7.97 -10.10 6.89
CA THR A 55 7.50 -8.93 6.18
C THR A 55 6.18 -8.46 6.79
N TYR A 56 6.17 -7.22 7.27
CA TYR A 56 4.98 -6.57 7.79
C TYR A 56 4.60 -5.36 6.93
N TYR A 57 3.41 -4.84 7.17
CA TYR A 57 2.87 -3.69 6.47
C TYR A 57 2.70 -2.51 7.42
N GLU A 58 2.86 -1.32 6.86
CA GLU A 58 2.58 -0.06 7.53
C GLU A 58 1.51 0.69 6.76
N VAL A 59 0.54 1.23 7.50
CA VAL A 59 -0.60 1.94 6.95
C VAL A 59 -0.57 3.39 7.39
N GLU A 60 -0.73 4.29 6.42
CA GLU A 60 -0.90 5.72 6.68
C GLU A 60 -2.20 6.24 6.06
N LEU A 61 -2.83 7.16 6.77
CA LEU A 61 -4.10 7.78 6.40
C LEU A 61 -3.95 9.29 6.26
N LEU A 62 -4.53 9.85 5.22
CA LEU A 62 -4.61 11.28 4.95
C LEU A 62 -6.08 11.68 4.88
N ARG A 63 -6.47 12.63 5.74
CA ARG A 63 -7.78 13.28 5.66
C ARG A 63 -7.75 14.34 4.57
N TYR A 64 -8.73 14.34 3.67
CA TYR A 64 -8.83 15.39 2.65
C TYR A 64 -8.98 16.77 3.31
N GLY A 65 -8.24 17.75 2.78
CA GLY A 65 -8.15 19.10 3.37
C GLY A 65 -7.11 19.24 4.48
N ARG A 66 -6.38 18.15 4.81
CA ARG A 66 -5.15 18.22 5.61
C ARG A 66 -3.94 17.84 4.76
N GLU A 67 -2.77 18.27 5.20
CA GLU A 67 -1.51 18.06 4.47
C GLU A 67 -0.66 16.91 5.03
N SER A 68 -0.95 16.44 6.25
CA SER A 68 -0.14 15.42 6.92
C SER A 68 -0.76 14.03 6.83
N TRP A 69 0.05 13.08 6.36
CA TRP A 69 -0.21 11.65 6.53
C TRP A 69 -0.02 11.25 8.00
N LYS A 70 -0.89 10.39 8.50
CA LYS A 70 -0.84 9.87 9.87
C LYS A 70 -0.71 8.36 9.84
N SER A 71 0.28 7.84 10.55
CA SER A 71 0.40 6.39 10.78
C SER A 71 -0.77 5.91 11.62
N ILE A 72 -1.29 4.74 11.26
CA ILE A 72 -2.39 4.08 11.97
C ILE A 72 -1.79 3.08 12.96
N PRO A 73 -1.86 3.35 14.29
CA PRO A 73 -1.16 2.54 15.27
C PRO A 73 -1.69 1.10 15.37
N SER A 74 -2.98 0.88 15.09
CA SER A 74 -3.59 -0.46 15.06
C SER A 74 -3.05 -1.36 13.94
N CYS A 75 -2.48 -0.75 12.90
CA CYS A 75 -2.00 -1.44 11.71
C CYS A 75 -0.54 -1.11 11.40
N ASN A 76 0.17 -0.58 12.40
CA ASN A 76 1.59 -0.36 12.30
C ASN A 76 2.27 -1.70 12.62
N GLN A 77 2.98 -2.27 11.65
CA GLN A 77 3.63 -3.59 11.76
C GLN A 77 2.68 -4.78 11.75
N THR A 78 1.60 -4.70 10.96
CA THR A 78 0.67 -5.83 10.80
C THR A 78 1.19 -6.85 9.79
N LEU A 79 1.03 -8.14 10.10
CA LEU A 79 1.23 -9.25 9.16
C LEU A 79 -0.03 -9.56 8.35
N LEU A 80 -1.16 -8.96 8.72
CA LEU A 80 -2.43 -9.11 8.04
C LEU A 80 -2.41 -8.34 6.71
N LEU A 81 -3.30 -8.73 5.80
CA LEU A 81 -3.51 -8.07 4.50
C LEU A 81 -4.71 -7.10 4.53
N SER A 82 -5.17 -6.79 5.75
CA SER A 82 -6.26 -5.88 6.01
C SER A 82 -6.03 -5.07 7.29
N CYS A 83 -6.68 -3.91 7.37
CA CYS A 83 -6.61 -2.99 8.48
C CYS A 83 -7.97 -2.35 8.74
N ASP A 84 -8.43 -2.41 9.99
CA ASP A 84 -9.63 -1.70 10.42
C ASP A 84 -9.30 -0.22 10.69
N LEU A 85 -9.89 0.66 9.90
CA LEU A 85 -9.76 2.12 9.97
C LEU A 85 -11.00 2.80 10.54
N THR A 86 -11.99 2.04 11.01
CA THR A 86 -13.26 2.55 11.54
C THR A 86 -13.05 3.65 12.57
N MET A 87 -12.22 3.38 13.58
CA MET A 87 -11.96 4.34 14.67
C MET A 87 -11.20 5.59 14.19
N ALA A 88 -10.41 5.46 13.12
CA ALA A 88 -9.67 6.57 12.52
C ALA A 88 -10.52 7.44 11.56
N THR A 89 -11.70 6.95 11.17
CA THR A 89 -12.56 7.56 10.14
C THR A 89 -13.99 7.81 10.63
N LEU A 90 -14.20 7.93 11.95
CA LEU A 90 -15.52 8.18 12.55
C LEU A 90 -16.19 9.47 12.06
N ASP A 91 -15.40 10.45 11.63
CA ASP A 91 -15.84 11.73 11.08
C ASP A 91 -16.00 11.70 9.55
N LEU A 92 -16.02 10.52 8.91
CA LEU A 92 -16.19 10.34 7.46
C LEU A 92 -17.40 11.15 6.94
N TYR A 93 -18.55 11.04 7.61
CA TYR A 93 -19.81 11.71 7.25
C TYR A 93 -19.75 13.25 7.39
N HIS A 94 -18.75 13.78 8.09
CA HIS A 94 -18.52 15.22 8.27
C HIS A 94 -17.23 15.70 7.58
N SER A 95 -16.66 14.89 6.69
CA SER A 95 -15.39 15.17 6.00
C SER A 95 -15.51 15.04 4.49
N PHE A 96 -14.49 15.49 3.77
CA PHE A 96 -14.36 15.32 2.31
C PHE A 96 -13.76 13.96 1.92
N GLY A 97 -13.66 13.03 2.87
CA GLY A 97 -13.09 11.70 2.68
C GLY A 97 -11.61 11.57 3.06
N TYR A 98 -11.07 10.40 2.74
CA TYR A 98 -9.74 9.96 3.12
C TYR A 98 -8.98 9.35 1.93
N ARG A 99 -7.66 9.40 2.01
CA ARG A 99 -6.77 8.54 1.22
C ARG A 99 -5.97 7.68 2.18
N ALA A 100 -5.79 6.42 1.85
CA ALA A 100 -4.85 5.56 2.55
C ALA A 100 -3.69 5.19 1.64
N LYS A 101 -2.57 4.84 2.24
CA LYS A 101 -1.44 4.23 1.56
C LYS A 101 -0.83 3.15 2.44
N VAL A 102 -0.27 2.14 1.79
CA VAL A 102 0.36 0.99 2.44
C VAL A 102 1.75 0.80 1.87
N ARG A 103 2.70 0.42 2.71
CA ARG A 103 4.01 -0.07 2.26
C ARG A 103 4.36 -1.37 2.97
N ALA A 104 5.14 -2.21 2.31
CA ALA A 104 5.74 -3.37 2.92
C ALA A 104 7.07 -2.98 3.56
N VAL A 105 7.43 -3.68 4.64
CA VAL A 105 8.69 -3.52 5.35
C VAL A 105 9.24 -4.90 5.69
N ASP A 106 10.52 -5.10 5.40
CA ASP A 106 11.25 -6.33 5.72
C ASP A 106 12.61 -5.97 6.31
N GLY A 107 12.73 -6.10 7.64
CA GLY A 107 13.91 -5.70 8.38
C GLY A 107 14.20 -4.20 8.23
N SER A 108 15.30 -3.87 7.56
CA SER A 108 15.71 -2.49 7.28
C SER A 108 15.28 -1.98 5.90
N GLN A 109 14.61 -2.82 5.10
CA GLN A 109 14.17 -2.46 3.76
C GLN A 109 12.69 -2.07 3.79
N HIS A 110 12.34 -1.01 3.07
CA HIS A 110 10.98 -0.53 2.93
C HIS A 110 10.64 -0.43 1.46
N SER A 111 9.42 -0.80 1.10
CA SER A 111 8.91 -0.58 -0.25
C SER A 111 8.49 0.88 -0.45
N ASN A 112 8.27 1.25 -1.70
CA ASN A 112 7.50 2.45 -2.01
C ASN A 112 6.08 2.34 -1.44
N TRP A 113 5.43 3.50 -1.29
CA TRP A 113 4.04 3.59 -0.85
C TRP A 113 3.09 3.30 -2.01
N THR A 114 2.17 2.36 -1.81
CA THR A 114 1.03 2.17 -2.69
C THR A 114 -0.16 2.91 -2.12
N ILE A 115 -0.67 3.89 -2.88
CA ILE A 115 -1.86 4.65 -2.50
C ILE A 115 -3.10 3.86 -2.91
N ALA A 116 -4.13 3.88 -2.07
CA ALA A 116 -5.43 3.33 -2.41
C ALA A 116 -5.95 3.93 -3.72
N SER A 117 -6.50 3.07 -4.59
CA SER A 117 -6.95 3.47 -5.93
C SER A 117 -8.07 4.51 -5.88
N THR A 118 -8.94 4.43 -4.88
CA THR A 118 -10.09 5.30 -4.69
C THR A 118 -9.94 6.18 -3.45
N ARG A 119 -10.61 7.34 -3.48
CA ARG A 119 -10.80 8.17 -2.29
C ARG A 119 -11.92 7.56 -1.47
N PHE A 120 -11.65 7.27 -0.21
CA PHE A 120 -12.66 6.79 0.71
C PHE A 120 -13.60 7.92 1.14
N SER A 121 -14.87 7.83 0.79
CA SER A 121 -15.89 8.85 1.02
C SER A 121 -17.20 8.23 1.48
N LYS A 122 -18.13 9.05 1.98
CA LYS A 122 -19.45 8.59 2.46
C LYS A 122 -20.22 7.77 1.43
N ASP A 123 -19.99 8.04 0.14
CA ASP A 123 -20.69 7.41 -0.97
C ASP A 123 -20.22 5.96 -1.19
N ASP A 124 -19.03 5.61 -0.67
CA ASP A 124 -18.54 4.23 -0.67
C ASP A 124 -19.28 3.33 0.35
N GLY A 125 -20.07 3.93 1.25
CA GLY A 125 -20.92 3.23 2.23
C GLY A 125 -22.35 2.97 1.75
N ALA A 126 -22.65 3.19 0.46
CA ALA A 126 -24.00 3.03 -0.07
C ALA A 126 -24.04 2.01 -1.22
N PHE A 127 -24.80 0.94 -0.97
CA PHE A 127 -25.30 -0.10 -1.87
C PHE A 127 -24.42 -1.34 -2.06
N PRO A 128 -24.69 -2.44 -1.33
CA PRO A 128 -24.48 -3.75 -1.93
C PRO A 128 -25.38 -3.84 -3.17
N PHE A 129 -24.76 -4.06 -4.33
CA PHE A 129 -25.38 -4.58 -5.55
C PHE A 129 -26.88 -4.25 -5.74
N LEU A 130 -27.18 -3.09 -6.31
CA LEU A 130 -28.44 -2.89 -7.03
C LEU A 130 -28.13 -2.82 -8.52
N GLY A 131 -28.39 -3.94 -9.22
CA GLY A 131 -28.64 -3.94 -10.66
C GLY A 131 -27.57 -4.50 -11.59
N LEU A 132 -27.15 -5.77 -11.40
CA LEU A 132 -26.87 -6.63 -12.57
C LEU A 132 -28.21 -7.15 -13.12
N GLU A 133 -29.04 -6.24 -13.63
CA GLU A 133 -30.18 -6.55 -14.49
C GLU A 133 -29.79 -6.14 -15.90
N HIS A 134 -28.99 -6.95 -16.58
CA HIS A 134 -28.97 -7.02 -18.05
C HIS A 134 -28.57 -8.42 -18.49
N GLY A 135 -29.60 -9.25 -18.72
CA GLY A 135 -29.57 -10.24 -19.79
C GLY A 135 -29.15 -11.65 -19.40
N PHE A 136 -30.03 -12.39 -18.73
CA PHE A 136 -30.17 -13.83 -19.00
C PHE A 136 -31.65 -14.16 -19.16
N GLY A 137 -32.02 -14.51 -20.39
CA GLY A 137 -33.37 -14.87 -20.77
C GLY A 137 -33.86 -16.09 -20.00
N VAL A 138 -35.11 -16.02 -19.58
CA VAL A 138 -35.90 -17.19 -19.17
C VAL A 138 -36.02 -18.10 -20.40
N PRO A 139 -35.56 -19.37 -20.35
CA PRO A 139 -35.99 -20.33 -21.35
C PRO A 139 -37.43 -20.69 -21.01
N SER A 140 -38.32 -20.31 -21.92
CA SER A 140 -39.66 -20.88 -22.04
C SER A 140 -39.51 -22.40 -22.13
N ASN A 141 -39.90 -23.12 -21.08
CA ASN A 141 -40.05 -24.57 -21.17
C ASN A 141 -41.52 -24.88 -21.40
N GLN A 142 -41.83 -25.15 -22.66
CA GLN A 142 -43.02 -25.87 -23.08
C GLN A 142 -42.83 -27.36 -22.76
N ASN A 143 -43.95 -28.04 -22.43
CA ASN A 143 -44.12 -29.48 -22.19
C ASN A 143 -43.66 -29.95 -20.79
N LEU A 144 -44.48 -30.58 -19.95
CA LEU A 144 -45.56 -31.57 -20.17
C LEU A 144 -46.70 -31.38 -19.16
#